data_AF-A0A7W7KEY6-F1
#
_entry.id   AF-A0A7W7KEY6-F1
#
_cell.length_a   1.000
_cell.length_b   1.000
_cell.length_c   1.000
_cell.angle_alpha   90.00
_cell.angle_beta   90.00
_cell.angle_gamma   90.00
#
_symmetry.space_group_name_H-M   'P 1'
#
loop_
_entity.id
_entity.type
_entity.pdbx_description
1 polymer ?
#
loop_
_entity_poly.entity_id
_entity_poly.type
_entity_poly.pdbx_seq_one_letter_code
_entity_poly.pdbx_strand_id
1 'polypeptide(L)'
;MEMTFYLLYACCLPLREGRRVASITILITALYVAGLVGARNHSIASFYGNSIIFEFLMGILLGAYLIPFLRFSKALAWALLAISIVTLAFIESAAPDLPRALKFGCPAFIAIAAAVNLERRSAVPDLPALVKLGDASYSIYLSHIIVLAGLRMAVRFLGIDGSPGTAYVFIAIALLASAIVGLLIHEYIEKPLSRIKLGLGGLNNKPRNTTPQH
;
A
#
# COMPACT_ATOMS: atom_id res chain seq x y z
N MET A 1 -0.86 -15.63 -1.07
CA MET A 1 -0.91 -14.49 -2.00
C MET A 1 -0.25 -13.26 -1.38
N GLU A 2 -0.76 -12.73 -0.26
CA GLU A 2 -0.12 -11.62 0.46
C GLU A 2 1.20 -11.97 1.16
N MET A 3 1.23 -13.08 1.91
CA MET A 3 2.44 -13.46 2.67
C MET A 3 3.68 -13.71 1.80
N THR A 4 3.51 -14.27 0.61
CA THR A 4 4.61 -14.49 -0.33
C THR A 4 5.19 -13.17 -0.83
N PHE A 5 4.32 -12.18 -1.13
CA PHE A 5 4.74 -10.82 -1.51
C PHE A 5 5.42 -10.10 -0.33
N TYR A 6 4.85 -10.17 0.87
CA TYR A 6 5.45 -9.56 2.06
C TYR A 6 6.79 -10.21 2.43
N LEU A 7 6.94 -11.52 2.28
CA LEU A 7 8.23 -12.21 2.47
C LEU A 7 9.27 -11.74 1.45
N LEU A 8 8.90 -11.64 0.17
CA LEU A 8 9.78 -11.15 -0.88
C LEU A 8 10.19 -9.69 -0.66
N TYR A 9 9.23 -8.84 -0.29
CA TYR A 9 9.48 -7.43 0.03
C TYR A 9 10.33 -7.27 1.31
N ALA A 10 10.08 -8.09 2.33
CA ALA A 10 10.85 -8.13 3.57
C ALA A 10 12.31 -8.55 3.32
N CYS A 11 12.55 -9.51 2.41
CA CYS A 11 13.89 -9.91 1.99
C CYS A 11 14.64 -8.80 1.25
N CYS A 12 13.92 -7.89 0.57
CA CYS A 12 14.52 -6.74 -0.13
C CYS A 12 14.66 -5.48 0.74
N LEU A 13 14.03 -5.44 1.92
CA LEU A 13 14.02 -4.29 2.83
C LEU A 13 15.40 -3.85 3.38
N PRO A 14 16.39 -4.73 3.63
CA PRO A 14 17.67 -4.30 4.21
C PRO A 14 18.63 -3.64 3.19
N LEU A 15 18.22 -3.44 1.94
CA LEU A 15 19.08 -2.92 0.87
C LEU A 15 18.97 -1.40 0.73
N ARG A 16 20.12 -0.73 0.55
CA ARG A 16 20.24 0.72 0.27
C ARG A 16 19.29 1.16 -0.85
N GLU A 17 18.66 2.33 -0.73
CA GLU A 17 17.58 2.84 -1.62
C GLU A 17 17.83 2.63 -3.12
N GLY A 18 19.04 2.90 -3.62
CA GLY A 18 19.38 2.69 -5.04
C GLY A 18 19.44 1.23 -5.51
N ARG A 19 19.73 0.27 -4.60
CA ARG A 19 19.74 -1.17 -4.89
C ARG A 19 18.40 -1.82 -4.63
N ARG A 20 17.55 -1.19 -3.82
CA ARG A 20 16.22 -1.72 -3.46
C ARG A 20 15.29 -1.79 -4.67
N VAL A 21 15.27 -0.73 -5.49
CA VAL A 21 14.51 -0.70 -6.75
C VAL A 21 14.99 -1.79 -7.70
N ALA A 22 16.29 -1.88 -7.95
CA ALA A 22 16.87 -2.91 -8.82
C ALA A 22 16.60 -4.33 -8.31
N SER A 23 16.68 -4.56 -6.99
CA SER A 23 16.43 -5.88 -6.39
C SER A 23 14.96 -6.28 -6.47
N ILE A 24 14.03 -5.34 -6.26
CA ILE A 24 12.60 -5.57 -6.43
C ILE A 24 12.29 -5.86 -7.90
N THR A 25 12.89 -5.11 -8.84
CA THR A 25 12.74 -5.35 -10.28
C THR A 25 13.26 -6.72 -10.69
N ILE A 26 14.46 -7.11 -10.25
CA ILE A 26 15.05 -8.42 -10.54
C ILE A 26 14.21 -9.54 -9.94
N LEU A 27 13.77 -9.40 -8.70
CA LEU A 27 13.00 -10.42 -7.99
C LEU A 27 11.62 -10.65 -8.64
N ILE A 28 10.91 -9.57 -8.97
CA ILE A 28 9.62 -9.66 -9.65
C ILE A 28 9.79 -10.24 -11.06
N THR A 29 10.82 -9.83 -11.79
CA THR A 29 11.13 -10.37 -13.12
C THR A 29 11.48 -11.86 -13.06
N ALA A 30 12.29 -12.28 -12.07
CA ALA A 30 12.67 -13.68 -11.88
C ALA A 30 11.47 -14.56 -11.50
N LEU A 31 10.57 -14.07 -10.66
CA LEU A 31 9.33 -14.78 -10.31
C LEU A 31 8.38 -14.91 -11.50
N TYR A 32 8.32 -13.89 -12.35
CA TYR A 32 7.56 -13.96 -13.60
C TYR A 32 8.14 -15.01 -14.55
N VAL A 33 9.46 -15.00 -14.78
CA VAL A 33 10.13 -15.99 -15.63
C VAL A 33 9.97 -17.40 -15.07
N ALA A 34 10.10 -17.58 -13.75
CA ALA A 34 9.84 -18.86 -13.09
C ALA A 34 8.38 -19.32 -13.23
N GLY A 35 7.42 -18.38 -13.20
CA GLY A 35 6.00 -18.64 -13.44
C GLY A 35 5.69 -19.05 -14.89
N LEU A 36 6.40 -18.49 -15.87
CA LEU A 36 6.30 -18.89 -17.28
C LEU A 36 6.88 -20.28 -17.53
N VAL A 37 8.02 -20.60 -16.92
CA VAL A 37 8.66 -21.93 -17.06
C VAL A 37 7.89 -23.01 -16.29
N GLY A 38 7.21 -22.66 -15.19
CA GLY A 38 6.34 -23.53 -14.41
C GLY A 38 4.92 -23.75 -14.98
N ALA A 39 4.60 -23.17 -16.14
CA ALA A 39 3.26 -23.15 -16.73
C ALA A 39 2.74 -24.48 -17.28
N ARG A 40 3.34 -25.62 -16.90
CA ARG A 40 2.77 -26.96 -17.18
C ARG A 40 1.66 -27.37 -16.21
N ASN A 41 1.47 -26.68 -15.09
CA ASN A 41 0.41 -26.97 -14.11
C ASN A 41 -0.59 -25.79 -14.01
N HIS A 42 -1.78 -26.00 -14.55
CA HIS A 42 -2.83 -25.02 -14.88
C HIS A 42 -3.46 -24.17 -13.76
N SER A 43 -2.93 -24.13 -12.53
CA SER A 43 -3.59 -23.41 -11.42
C SER A 43 -2.83 -22.23 -10.81
N ILE A 44 -1.52 -22.08 -11.08
CA ILE A 44 -0.70 -21.03 -10.45
C ILE A 44 -0.20 -20.02 -11.49
N ALA A 45 0.15 -20.47 -12.70
CA ALA A 45 0.71 -19.61 -13.74
C ALA A 45 -0.29 -18.59 -14.33
N SER A 46 -1.58 -18.91 -14.42
CA SER A 46 -2.61 -17.95 -14.86
C SER A 46 -2.91 -16.86 -13.82
N PHE A 47 -2.57 -17.11 -12.55
CA PHE A 47 -2.80 -16.18 -11.44
C PHE A 47 -1.66 -15.15 -11.31
N TYR A 48 -0.41 -15.57 -11.50
CA TYR A 48 0.75 -14.66 -11.58
C TYR A 48 0.86 -13.94 -12.93
N GLY A 49 0.22 -14.46 -13.99
CA GLY A 49 0.18 -13.86 -15.33
C GLY A 49 -0.87 -12.75 -15.52
N ASN A 50 -1.74 -12.51 -14.54
CA ASN A 50 -2.71 -11.41 -14.62
C ASN A 50 -2.00 -10.08 -14.30
N SER A 51 -2.08 -9.12 -15.22
CA SER A 51 -1.30 -7.88 -15.39
C SER A 51 -0.92 -7.05 -14.14
N ILE A 52 -1.51 -7.30 -12.98
CA ILE A 52 -1.32 -6.54 -11.73
C ILE A 52 0.15 -6.48 -11.28
N ILE A 53 0.89 -7.59 -11.36
CA ILE A 53 2.31 -7.61 -10.93
C ILE A 53 3.16 -6.77 -11.88
N PHE A 54 2.86 -6.80 -13.18
CA PHE A 54 3.52 -5.96 -14.17
C PHE A 54 3.16 -4.49 -14.02
N GLU A 55 1.88 -4.18 -13.79
CA GLU A 55 1.40 -2.82 -13.50
C GLU A 55 2.11 -2.25 -12.27
N PHE A 56 2.29 -3.06 -11.23
CA PHE A 56 3.03 -2.68 -10.02
C PHE A 56 4.51 -2.43 -10.31
N LEU A 57 5.17 -3.32 -11.06
CA LEU A 57 6.57 -3.16 -11.44
C LEU A 57 6.78 -1.92 -12.31
N MET A 58 5.92 -1.70 -13.31
CA MET A 58 5.93 -0.50 -14.14
C MET A 58 5.73 0.76 -13.29
N GLY A 59 4.82 0.72 -12.32
CA GLY A 59 4.62 1.81 -11.36
C GLY A 59 5.89 2.13 -10.56
N ILE A 60 6.61 1.12 -10.07
CA ILE A 60 7.89 1.31 -9.37
C ILE A 60 8.94 1.93 -10.29
N LEU A 61 9.08 1.41 -11.52
CA LEU A 61 10.07 1.91 -12.47
C LEU A 61 9.77 3.36 -12.88
N LEU A 62 8.53 3.66 -13.23
CA LEU A 62 8.09 5.02 -13.53
C LEU A 62 8.27 5.93 -12.31
N GLY A 63 7.97 5.45 -11.11
CA GLY A 63 8.18 6.20 -9.87
C GLY A 63 9.65 6.53 -9.61
N ALA A 64 10.52 5.53 -9.74
CA ALA A 64 11.95 5.68 -9.46
C ALA A 64 12.70 6.47 -10.53
N TYR A 65 12.32 6.32 -11.80
CA TYR A 65 13.06 6.92 -12.92
C TYR A 65 12.39 8.14 -13.52
N LEU A 66 11.06 8.29 -13.50
CA LEU A 66 10.38 9.42 -14.16
C LEU A 66 10.07 10.57 -13.19
N ILE A 67 9.54 10.27 -12.00
CA ILE A 67 9.16 11.29 -11.00
C ILE A 67 10.33 12.21 -10.59
N PRO A 68 11.60 11.76 -10.48
CA PRO A 68 12.71 12.65 -10.16
C PRO A 68 12.90 13.81 -11.15
N PHE A 69 12.59 13.59 -12.43
CA PHE A 69 12.73 14.59 -13.49
C PHE A 69 11.49 15.49 -13.62
N LEU A 70 10.33 15.05 -13.13
CA LEU A 70 9.10 15.85 -13.17
C LEU A 70 9.15 16.97 -12.12
N ARG A 71 8.99 18.22 -12.59
CA ARG A 71 8.96 19.43 -11.76
C ARG A 71 7.63 20.16 -11.97
N PHE A 72 6.73 20.05 -11.02
CA PHE A 72 5.45 20.78 -11.06
C PHE A 72 5.49 22.01 -10.17
N SER A 73 4.75 23.06 -10.54
CA SER A 73 4.48 24.18 -9.62
C SER A 73 3.56 23.73 -8.49
N LYS A 74 3.56 24.43 -7.35
CA LYS A 74 2.70 24.07 -6.20
C LYS A 74 1.22 24.00 -6.59
N ALA A 75 0.74 24.99 -7.35
CA ALA A 75 -0.64 25.04 -7.83
C ALA A 75 -0.95 23.87 -8.77
N LEU A 76 -0.06 23.57 -9.72
CA LEU A 76 -0.25 22.46 -10.65
C LEU A 76 -0.25 21.11 -9.92
N ALA A 77 0.64 20.91 -8.94
CA ALA A 77 0.70 19.67 -8.18
C ALA A 77 -0.59 19.44 -7.36
N TRP A 78 -1.12 20.48 -6.70
CA TRP A 78 -2.43 20.37 -6.03
C TRP A 78 -3.57 20.10 -7.01
N ALA A 79 -3.59 20.77 -8.16
CA ALA A 79 -4.60 20.55 -9.18
C ALA A 79 -4.55 19.11 -9.72
N LEU A 80 -3.36 18.61 -10.07
CA LEU A 80 -3.17 17.25 -10.56
C LEU A 80 -3.55 16.20 -9.50
N LEU A 81 -3.22 16.44 -8.23
CA LEU A 81 -3.62 15.56 -7.13
C LEU A 81 -5.15 15.51 -7.01
N ALA A 82 -5.82 16.66 -6.98
CA ALA A 82 -7.28 16.75 -6.89
C ALA A 82 -7.96 16.07 -8.08
N ILE A 83 -7.51 16.37 -9.31
CA ILE A 83 -8.02 15.75 -10.54
C ILE A 83 -7.84 14.24 -10.46
N SER A 84 -6.67 13.74 -10.07
CA SER A 84 -6.41 12.30 -9.99
C SER A 84 -7.33 11.60 -8.98
N ILE A 85 -7.59 12.22 -7.82
CA ILE A 85 -8.52 11.67 -6.81
C ILE A 85 -9.94 11.61 -7.37
N VAL A 86 -10.41 12.69 -8.00
CA VAL A 86 -11.75 12.73 -8.62
C VAL A 86 -11.84 11.69 -9.73
N THR A 87 -10.84 11.61 -10.62
CA THR A 87 -10.79 10.59 -11.66
C THR A 87 -10.88 9.20 -11.04
N LEU A 88 -10.07 8.85 -10.05
CA LEU A 88 -10.13 7.53 -9.40
C LEU A 88 -11.50 7.20 -8.80
N ALA A 89 -12.21 8.20 -8.26
CA ALA A 89 -13.53 8.01 -7.67
C ALA A 89 -14.63 7.71 -8.72
N PHE A 90 -14.52 8.27 -9.93
CA PHE A 90 -15.57 8.20 -10.95
C PHE A 90 -15.19 7.40 -12.21
N ILE A 91 -13.92 7.00 -12.37
CA ILE A 91 -13.42 6.32 -13.58
C ILE A 91 -14.16 5.01 -13.85
N GLU A 92 -14.56 4.29 -12.80
CA GLU A 92 -15.29 3.02 -12.92
C GLU A 92 -16.68 3.23 -13.56
N SER A 93 -17.37 4.31 -13.18
CA SER A 93 -18.67 4.67 -13.75
C SER A 93 -18.56 5.36 -15.11
N ALA A 94 -17.48 6.10 -15.35
CA ALA A 94 -17.33 6.94 -16.55
C ALA A 94 -16.73 6.18 -17.74
N ALA A 95 -15.86 5.20 -17.50
CA ALA A 95 -15.15 4.45 -18.53
C ALA A 95 -14.96 2.98 -18.13
N PRO A 96 -16.05 2.19 -18.04
CA PRO A 96 -15.98 0.80 -17.56
C PRO A 96 -15.11 -0.09 -18.44
N ASP A 97 -15.12 0.15 -19.75
CA ASP A 97 -14.45 -0.68 -20.77
C ASP A 97 -12.94 -0.41 -20.88
N LEU A 98 -12.41 0.57 -20.15
CA LEU A 98 -11.00 0.94 -20.24
C LEU A 98 -10.12 -0.14 -19.57
N PRO A 99 -8.98 -0.53 -20.18
CA PRO A 99 -8.06 -1.48 -19.58
C PRO A 99 -7.67 -1.06 -18.16
N ARG A 100 -7.75 -1.98 -17.20
CA ARG A 100 -7.49 -1.74 -15.77
C ARG A 100 -6.19 -0.95 -15.52
N ALA A 101 -5.12 -1.32 -16.23
CA ALA A 101 -3.82 -0.68 -16.16
C ALA A 101 -3.87 0.83 -16.45
N LEU A 102 -4.62 1.25 -17.47
CA LEU A 102 -4.78 2.67 -17.81
C LEU A 102 -5.82 3.32 -16.89
N LYS A 103 -6.90 2.61 -16.61
CA LYS A 103 -8.02 3.07 -15.78
C LYS A 103 -7.57 3.49 -14.38
N PHE A 104 -6.74 2.68 -13.73
CA PHE A 104 -6.24 2.97 -12.38
C PHE A 104 -4.77 3.39 -12.34
N GLY A 105 -3.93 2.82 -13.22
CA GLY A 105 -2.49 3.06 -13.17
C GLY A 105 -2.11 4.48 -13.58
N CYS A 106 -2.72 5.04 -14.62
CA CYS A 106 -2.45 6.42 -15.03
C CYS A 106 -2.81 7.45 -13.94
N PRO A 107 -4.05 7.50 -13.42
CA PRO A 107 -4.37 8.47 -12.38
C PRO A 107 -3.62 8.21 -11.07
N ALA A 108 -3.32 6.95 -10.72
CA ALA A 108 -2.47 6.65 -9.56
C ALA A 108 -1.03 7.19 -9.74
N PHE A 109 -0.44 7.02 -10.92
CA PHE A 109 0.89 7.57 -11.21
C PHE A 109 0.92 9.09 -11.10
N ILE A 110 -0.08 9.78 -11.67
CA ILE A 110 -0.19 11.25 -11.59
C ILE A 110 -0.36 11.70 -10.13
N ALA A 111 -1.20 11.02 -9.35
CA ALA A 111 -1.39 11.32 -7.93
C ALA A 111 -0.08 11.22 -7.15
N ILE A 112 0.70 10.14 -7.35
CA ILE A 112 1.99 9.94 -6.68
C ILE A 112 3.00 11.00 -7.13
N ALA A 113 3.11 11.27 -8.44
CA ALA A 113 4.02 12.28 -8.98
C ALA A 113 3.73 13.69 -8.43
N ALA A 114 2.45 14.02 -8.29
CA ALA A 114 1.99 15.26 -7.67
C ALA A 114 2.31 15.31 -6.17
N ALA A 115 2.02 14.24 -5.42
CA ALA A 115 2.30 14.14 -3.99
C ALA A 115 3.80 14.30 -3.68
N VAL A 116 4.67 13.58 -4.41
CA VAL A 116 6.13 13.69 -4.27
C VAL A 116 6.63 15.11 -4.58
N ASN A 117 6.04 15.78 -5.58
CA ASN A 117 6.39 17.17 -5.89
C ASN A 117 5.94 18.15 -4.80
N LEU A 118 4.80 17.91 -4.15
CA LEU A 118 4.34 18.72 -3.01
C LEU A 118 5.23 18.51 -1.78
N GLU A 119 5.62 17.27 -1.50
CA GLU A 119 6.50 16.89 -0.40
C GLU A 119 7.88 17.54 -0.55
N ARG A 120 8.49 17.46 -1.74
CA ARG A 120 9.79 18.12 -2.05
C ARG A 120 9.79 19.62 -1.85
N ARG A 121 8.62 20.26 -1.89
CA ARG A 121 8.44 21.71 -1.71
C ARG A 121 7.98 22.06 -0.29
N SER A 122 7.93 21.10 0.63
CA SER A 122 7.36 21.25 1.97
C SER A 122 5.96 21.88 1.94
N ALA A 123 5.20 21.58 0.88
CA ALA A 123 3.88 22.16 0.61
C ALA A 123 2.73 21.28 1.13
N VAL A 124 3.06 20.14 1.74
CA VAL A 124 2.12 19.25 2.42
C VAL A 124 1.92 19.78 3.84
N PRO A 125 0.67 20.08 4.25
CA PRO A 125 0.40 20.47 5.63
C PRO A 125 0.66 19.31 6.58
N ASP A 126 1.26 19.60 7.74
CA ASP A 126 1.44 18.61 8.80
C ASP A 126 0.08 18.33 9.45
N LEU A 127 -0.54 17.24 9.04
CA LEU A 127 -1.84 16.78 9.52
C LEU A 127 -1.63 15.51 10.35
N PRO A 128 -1.44 15.61 11.67
CA PRO A 128 -1.10 14.47 12.52
C PRO A 128 -2.17 13.38 12.50
N ALA A 129 -3.44 13.75 12.28
CA ALA A 129 -4.53 12.80 12.09
C ALA A 129 -4.37 11.96 10.80
N LEU A 130 -3.89 12.57 9.71
CA LEU A 130 -3.71 11.90 8.43
C LEU A 130 -2.48 10.98 8.47
N VAL A 131 -1.40 11.42 9.12
CA VAL A 131 -0.22 10.59 9.39
C VAL A 131 -0.60 9.37 10.22
N LYS A 132 -1.34 9.57 11.31
CA LYS A 132 -1.81 8.50 12.19
C LYS A 132 -2.73 7.50 11.46
N LEU A 133 -3.58 7.99 10.56
CA LEU A 133 -4.42 7.14 9.73
C LEU A 133 -3.59 6.34 8.71
N GLY A 134 -2.56 6.96 8.14
CA GLY A 134 -1.57 6.31 7.28
C GLY A 134 -0.81 5.21 8.01
N ASP A 135 -0.33 5.47 9.23
CA ASP A 135 0.37 4.48 10.07
C ASP A 135 -0.53 3.28 10.41
N ALA A 136 -1.82 3.53 10.65
CA ALA A 136 -2.80 2.49 10.92
C ALA A 136 -3.32 1.78 9.65
N SER A 137 -2.99 2.26 8.45
CA SER A 137 -3.55 1.73 7.19
C SER A 137 -3.27 0.25 6.99
N TYR A 138 -2.10 -0.24 7.42
CA TYR A 138 -1.74 -1.65 7.36
C TYR A 138 -2.62 -2.50 8.29
N SER A 139 -2.81 -2.05 9.53
CA SER A 139 -3.72 -2.71 10.49
C SER A 139 -5.18 -2.70 10.01
N ILE A 140 -5.63 -1.60 9.40
CA ILE A 140 -6.96 -1.52 8.77
C ILE A 140 -7.06 -2.52 7.61
N TYR A 141 -6.05 -2.60 6.75
CA TYR A 141 -6.01 -3.54 5.64
C TYR A 141 -6.05 -5.00 6.11
N LEU A 142 -5.36 -5.37 7.19
CA LEU A 142 -5.41 -6.74 7.67
C LEU A 142 -6.76 -7.08 8.33
N SER A 143 -7.32 -6.13 9.08
CA SER A 143 -8.53 -6.36 9.88
C SER A 143 -9.84 -6.23 9.12
N HIS A 144 -9.91 -5.39 8.08
CA HIS A 144 -11.17 -5.12 7.39
C HIS A 144 -11.81 -6.39 6.80
N ILE A 145 -11.03 -7.37 6.32
CA ILE A 145 -11.56 -8.63 5.79
C ILE A 145 -12.28 -9.43 6.88
N ILE A 146 -11.70 -9.49 8.08
CA ILE A 146 -12.26 -10.17 9.24
C ILE A 146 -13.52 -9.46 9.71
N VAL A 147 -13.45 -8.13 9.81
CA VAL A 147 -14.58 -7.27 10.19
C VAL A 147 -15.74 -7.43 9.21
N LEU A 148 -15.48 -7.38 7.90
CA LEU A 148 -16.47 -7.61 6.85
C LEU A 148 -17.07 -9.02 6.90
N ALA A 149 -16.26 -10.04 7.19
CA ALA A 149 -16.76 -11.41 7.34
C ALA A 149 -17.74 -11.53 8.53
N GLY A 150 -17.37 -10.97 9.69
CA GLY A 150 -18.24 -10.94 10.87
C GLY A 150 -19.53 -10.15 10.64
N LEU A 151 -19.44 -8.97 10.03
CA LEU A 151 -20.59 -8.14 9.68
C LEU A 151 -21.53 -8.84 8.69
N ARG A 152 -21.00 -9.52 7.66
CA ARG A 152 -21.83 -10.32 6.74
C ARG A 152 -22.54 -11.47 7.44
N MET A 153 -21.87 -12.13 8.40
CA MET A 153 -22.49 -13.19 9.18
C MET A 153 -23.62 -12.65 10.06
N ALA A 154 -23.42 -11.50 10.70
CA ALA A 154 -24.44 -10.83 11.50
C ALA A 154 -25.66 -10.42 10.67
N VAL A 155 -25.45 -9.82 9.49
CA VAL A 155 -26.53 -9.45 8.56
C VAL A 155 -27.36 -10.67 8.15
N ARG A 156 -26.69 -11.78 7.81
CA ARG A 156 -27.37 -13.04 7.47
C ARG A 156 -28.15 -13.61 8.64
N PHE A 157 -27.58 -13.57 9.85
CA PHE A 157 -28.21 -14.09 11.05
C PHE A 157 -29.45 -13.28 11.46
N LEU A 158 -29.39 -11.96 11.30
CA LEU A 158 -30.49 -11.04 11.60
C LEU A 158 -31.57 -11.00 10.51
N GLY A 159 -31.39 -11.72 9.39
CA GLY A 159 -32.34 -11.76 8.28
C GLY A 159 -32.54 -10.40 7.61
N ILE A 160 -31.52 -9.53 7.62
CA ILE A 160 -31.64 -8.19 7.03
C ILE A 160 -31.66 -8.31 5.51
N ASP A 161 -32.71 -7.80 4.89
CA ASP A 161 -32.92 -7.82 3.45
C ASP A 161 -31.83 -7.03 2.70
N GLY A 162 -31.47 -7.48 1.50
CA GLY A 162 -30.47 -6.86 0.63
C GLY A 162 -30.93 -5.61 -0.12
N SER A 163 -31.85 -4.83 0.46
CA SER A 163 -32.35 -3.60 -0.16
C SER A 163 -31.21 -2.59 -0.43
N PRO A 164 -31.33 -1.69 -1.42
CA PRO A 164 -30.31 -0.68 -1.67
C PRO A 164 -30.01 0.20 -0.45
N GLY A 165 -31.02 0.51 0.37
CA GLY A 165 -30.84 1.28 1.60
C GLY A 165 -30.01 0.56 2.66
N THR A 166 -30.26 -0.73 2.87
CA THR A 166 -29.48 -1.56 3.81
C THR A 166 -28.06 -1.81 3.31
N ALA A 167 -27.82 -1.81 2.00
CA ALA A 167 -26.48 -1.89 1.42
C ALA A 167 -25.62 -0.66 1.74
N TYR A 168 -26.15 0.55 1.60
CA TYR A 168 -25.40 1.78 1.96
C TYR A 168 -25.09 1.84 3.45
N VAL A 169 -26.06 1.49 4.30
CA VAL A 169 -25.87 1.42 5.76
C VAL A 169 -24.81 0.37 6.11
N PHE A 170 -24.85 -0.79 5.48
CA PHE A 170 -23.83 -1.83 5.65
C PHE A 170 -22.44 -1.33 5.29
N ILE A 171 -22.28 -0.66 4.14
CA ILE A 171 -20.99 -0.11 3.71
C ILE A 171 -20.47 0.92 4.72
N ALA A 172 -21.33 1.84 5.17
CA ALA A 172 -20.95 2.85 6.16
C ALA A 172 -20.50 2.21 7.48
N ILE A 173 -21.25 1.24 8.00
CA ILE A 173 -20.90 0.51 9.23
C ILE A 173 -19.60 -0.28 9.03
N ALA A 174 -19.45 -0.95 7.90
CA ALA A 174 -18.25 -1.74 7.61
C ALA A 174 -16.98 -0.87 7.53
N LEU A 175 -17.07 0.29 6.89
CA LEU A 175 -15.96 1.25 6.84
C LEU A 175 -15.60 1.75 8.24
N LEU A 176 -16.59 2.17 9.02
CA LEU A 176 -16.37 2.66 10.38
C LEU A 176 -15.80 1.57 11.29
N ALA A 177 -16.39 0.37 11.29
CA ALA A 177 -15.93 -0.76 12.09
C ALA A 177 -14.50 -1.17 11.72
N SER A 178 -14.18 -1.23 10.42
CA SER A 178 -12.84 -1.57 9.95
C SER A 178 -11.81 -0.52 10.34
N ALA A 179 -12.16 0.77 10.25
CA ALA A 179 -11.29 1.85 10.69
C ALA A 179 -11.04 1.81 12.20
N ILE A 180 -12.10 1.61 13.00
CA ILE A 180 -11.99 1.52 14.47
C ILE A 180 -11.13 0.32 14.87
N VAL A 181 -11.45 -0.87 14.35
CA VAL A 181 -10.71 -2.10 14.68
C VAL A 181 -9.25 -2.00 14.24
N GLY A 182 -8.99 -1.48 13.04
CA GLY A 182 -7.62 -1.26 12.56
C GLY A 182 -6.85 -0.26 13.41
N LEU A 183 -7.46 0.85 13.84
CA LEU A 183 -6.85 1.81 14.75
C LEU A 183 -6.54 1.20 16.12
N LEU A 184 -7.44 0.37 16.65
CA LEU A 184 -7.22 -0.35 17.92
C LEU A 184 -6.04 -1.33 17.79
N ILE A 185 -6.00 -2.14 16.73
CA ILE A 185 -4.89 -3.07 16.48
C ILE A 185 -3.56 -2.30 16.37
N HIS A 186 -3.56 -1.19 15.65
CA HIS A 186 -2.36 -0.38 15.49
C HIS A 186 -1.85 0.17 16.84
N GLU A 187 -2.73 0.76 17.65
CA GLU A 187 -2.36 1.35 18.95
C GLU A 187 -1.97 0.29 19.99
N TYR A 188 -2.69 -0.83 20.07
CA TYR A 188 -2.52 -1.82 21.14
C TYR A 188 -1.60 -2.99 20.80
N ILE A 189 -1.32 -3.23 19.52
CA ILE A 189 -0.50 -4.38 19.09
C ILE A 189 0.76 -3.87 18.37
N GLU A 190 0.63 -3.08 17.31
CA GLU A 190 1.78 -2.69 16.49
C GLU A 190 2.74 -1.72 17.21
N LYS A 191 2.22 -0.68 17.85
CA LYS A 191 3.04 0.28 18.62
C LYS A 191 3.82 -0.36 19.78
N PRO A 192 3.24 -1.23 20.63
CA PRO A 192 4.03 -1.89 21.66
C PRO A 192 5.05 -2.87 21.08
N LEU A 193 4.72 -3.63 20.02
CA LEU A 193 5.66 -4.57 19.38
C LEU A 193 6.86 -3.86 18.73
N SER A 194 6.63 -2.71 18.10
CA SER A 194 7.71 -1.89 17.52
C SER A 194 8.63 -1.30 18.60
N ARG A 195 8.08 -0.87 19.74
CA ARG A 195 8.87 -0.41 20.90
C ARG A 195 9.72 -1.53 21.53
N ILE A 196 9.20 -2.75 21.61
CA ILE A 196 9.95 -3.92 22.14
C ILE A 196 11.16 -4.26 21.25
N LYS A 197 11.00 -4.22 19.92
CA LYS A 197 12.11 -4.46 18.97
C LYS A 197 13.23 -3.42 19.09
N LEU A 198 12.91 -2.16 19.35
CA LEU A 198 13.89 -1.10 19.59
C LEU A 198 14.61 -1.26 20.95
N GLY A 199 13.92 -1.76 21.98
CA GLY A 199 14.52 -2.08 23.28
C GLY A 199 15.55 -3.21 23.23
N LEU A 200 15.33 -4.21 22.37
CA LEU A 200 16.27 -5.32 22.15
C LEU A 200 17.47 -4.91 21.27
N GLY A 201 17.28 -4.01 20.29
CA GLY A 201 18.36 -3.47 19.45
C GLY A 201 19.27 -2.45 20.17
N GLY A 202 18.74 -1.74 21.16
CA GLY A 202 19.49 -0.75 21.96
C GLY A 202 20.49 -1.35 22.95
N LEU A 203 20.35 -2.64 23.31
CA LEU A 203 21.28 -3.33 24.21
C LEU A 203 22.56 -3.82 23.50
N ASN A 204 22.63 -3.78 22.17
CA ASN A 204 23.80 -4.24 21.40
C ASN A 204 24.80 -3.13 21.04
N ASN A 205 24.52 -1.87 21.40
CA ASN A 205 25.40 -0.72 21.14
C ASN A 205 25.90 -0.06 22.43
N LYS A 206 26.47 -0.84 23.35
CA LYS A 206 27.26 -0.26 24.45
C LYS A 206 28.64 0.13 23.89
N PRO A 207 29.06 1.40 23.97
CA PRO A 207 30.36 1.82 23.44
C PRO A 207 31.46 1.12 24.23
N ARG A 208 32.35 0.43 23.51
CA ARG A 208 33.55 -0.20 24.06
C ARG A 208 34.52 0.92 24.46
N ASN A 209 34.37 1.40 25.69
CA ASN A 209 35.33 2.30 26.32
C ASN A 209 36.55 1.48 26.75
N THR A 210 37.68 1.64 26.08
CA THR A 210 39.01 1.32 26.62
C THR A 210 39.99 2.40 26.18
N THR A 211 40.18 3.35 27.10
CA THR A 211 41.36 4.19 27.43
C THR A 211 42.55 4.30 26.45
N PRO A 212 43.11 5.52 26.28
CA PRO A 212 44.42 5.73 25.67
C PRO A 212 45.55 5.46 26.67
N GLN A 213 46.44 4.54 26.32
CA GLN A 213 47.78 4.31 26.89
C GLN A 213 48.59 3.73 25.72
N HIS A 214 49.73 4.23 25.25
CA HIS A 214 50.70 5.23 25.68
C HIS A 214 51.28 5.89 24.42
#